data_AF-A0A537V729-F1
#
_entry.id   AF-A0A537V729-F1
#
_cell.length_a   1.000
_cell.length_b   1.000
_cell.length_c   1.000
_cell.angle_alpha   90.00
_cell.angle_beta   90.00
_cell.angle_gamma   90.00
#
_symmetry.space_group_name_H-M   'P 1'
#
loop_
_entity.id
_entity.type
_entity.pdbx_description
1 polymer ?
#
loop_
_entity_poly.entity_id
_entity_poly.type
_entity_poly.pdbx_seq_one_letter_code
_entity_poly.pdbx_strand_id
1 'polypeptide(L)'
;MDFGDSYADLVLRDVTLGGVPLIAYFQMDKRTGGLKRIQFERPRHGINPPVFRAILAALASAYGAPDLMCGIRPGPAGGYQTAADRIWQRHGVVIRAVFRGTSLEAVEGCLGGDLTSGPCGLTAQLLVRISPPGGDAASCPAPGAR
;
A
#
# COMPACT_ATOMS: atom_id res chain seq x y z
N MET A 1 4.93 13.98 -6.99
CA MET A 1 5.11 13.09 -5.84
C MET A 1 5.77 13.90 -4.76
N ASP A 2 5.15 14.00 -3.58
CA ASP A 2 5.68 14.78 -2.46
C ASP A 2 6.18 13.82 -1.37
N PHE A 3 7.43 14.00 -0.95
CA PHE A 3 8.09 13.23 0.10
C PHE A 3 8.17 14.00 1.43
N GLY A 4 7.55 15.18 1.51
CA GLY A 4 7.53 16.03 2.70
C GLY A 4 8.93 16.47 3.12
N ASP A 5 9.36 16.02 4.30
CA ASP A 5 10.67 16.29 4.88
C ASP A 5 11.78 15.34 4.41
N SER A 6 11.48 14.50 3.40
CA SER A 6 12.41 13.55 2.80
C SER A 6 12.64 13.84 1.31
N TYR A 7 13.67 13.22 0.73
CA TYR A 7 13.91 13.22 -0.72
C TYR A 7 14.26 11.81 -1.20
N ALA A 8 13.99 11.50 -2.47
CA ALA A 8 14.39 10.22 -3.06
C ALA A 8 15.80 10.35 -3.64
N ASP A 9 16.76 9.66 -3.04
CA ASP A 9 18.15 9.67 -3.51
C ASP A 9 18.42 8.53 -4.50
N LEU A 10 17.83 7.36 -4.24
CA LEU A 10 17.88 6.19 -5.10
C LEU A 10 16.47 5.75 -5.51
N VAL A 11 16.29 5.53 -6.81
CA VAL A 11 15.06 5.00 -7.40
C VAL A 11 15.39 3.76 -8.20
N LEU A 12 14.86 2.61 -7.77
CA LEU A 12 14.96 1.36 -8.50
C LEU A 12 13.64 1.06 -9.19
N ARG A 13 13.71 0.68 -10.46
CA ARG A 13 12.56 0.22 -11.25
C ARG A 13 12.53 -1.29 -11.29
N ASP A 14 11.35 -1.85 -11.58
CA ASP A 14 11.14 -3.29 -11.77
C ASP A 14 11.50 -4.16 -10.57
N VAL A 15 11.45 -3.60 -9.36
CA VAL A 15 11.62 -4.37 -8.12
C VAL A 15 10.36 -5.19 -7.89
N THR A 16 10.51 -6.51 -7.77
CA THR A 16 9.37 -7.42 -7.72
C THR A 16 8.91 -7.69 -6.29
N LEU A 17 7.59 -7.59 -6.06
CA LEU A 17 6.92 -8.02 -4.83
C LEU A 17 5.71 -8.88 -5.20
N GLY A 18 5.72 -10.15 -4.80
CA GLY A 18 4.67 -11.10 -5.20
C GLY A 18 4.55 -11.27 -6.72
N GLY A 19 5.69 -11.20 -7.44
CA GLY A 19 5.72 -11.28 -8.90
C GLY A 19 5.25 -10.00 -9.62
N VAL A 20 4.93 -8.93 -8.88
CA VAL A 20 4.49 -7.65 -9.44
C VAL A 20 5.66 -6.67 -9.48
N PRO A 21 6.00 -6.09 -10.65
CA PRO A 21 7.03 -5.06 -10.73
C PRO A 21 6.54 -3.74 -10.11
N LEU A 22 7.37 -3.17 -9.24
CA LEU A 22 7.14 -1.93 -8.50
C LEU A 22 8.34 -1.00 -8.67
N ILE A 23 8.11 0.30 -8.41
CA ILE A 23 9.19 1.28 -8.29
C ILE A 23 9.51 1.44 -6.81
N ALA A 24 10.77 1.23 -6.43
CA ALA A 24 11.24 1.44 -5.07
C ALA A 24 11.95 2.79 -4.95
N TYR A 25 11.46 3.62 -4.03
CA TYR A 25 12.03 4.93 -3.69
C TYR A 25 12.70 4.84 -2.32
N PHE A 26 14.01 5.06 -2.28
CA PHE A 26 14.77 5.19 -1.03
C PHE A 26 14.73 6.64 -0.59
N GLN A 27 13.87 6.90 0.39
CA GLN A 27 13.61 8.23 0.92
C GLN A 27 14.57 8.52 2.07
N MET A 28 15.43 9.51 1.86
CA MET A 28 16.42 9.98 2.83
C MET A 28 15.87 11.17 3.60
N ASP A 29 16.20 11.27 4.88
CA ASP A 29 15.84 12.40 5.71
C ASP A 29 16.65 13.64 5.30
N LYS A 30 15.99 14.77 5.05
CA LYS A 30 16.66 16.00 4.59
C LYS A 30 17.64 16.58 5.61
N ARG A 31 17.45 16.33 6.91
CA ARG A 31 18.27 16.90 7.99
C ARG A 31 19.48 16.03 8.30
N THR A 32 19.31 14.70 8.33
CA THR A 32 20.38 13.78 8.71
C THR A 32 21.08 13.13 7.54
N GLY A 33 20.48 13.13 6.35
CA GLY A 33 20.96 12.39 5.18
C GLY A 33 20.84 10.86 5.33
N GLY A 34 20.23 10.36 6.41
CA GLY A 34 20.04 8.94 6.68
C GLY A 34 18.80 8.37 6.00
N LEU A 35 18.77 7.05 5.77
CA LEU A 35 17.59 6.39 5.21
C LEU A 35 16.43 6.48 6.19
N LYS A 36 15.34 7.13 5.74
CA LYS A 36 14.13 7.31 6.54
C LYS A 36 13.07 6.28 6.21
N ARG A 37 12.90 5.97 4.92
CA ARG A 37 11.84 5.06 4.47
C ARG A 37 12.16 4.49 3.09
N ILE A 38 11.76 3.25 2.86
CA ILE A 38 11.68 2.68 1.52
C ILE A 38 10.20 2.63 1.12
N GLN A 39 9.86 3.20 -0.03
CA GLN A 39 8.50 3.16 -0.56
C GLN A 39 8.49 2.41 -1.89
N PHE A 40 7.80 1.28 -1.93
CA PHE A 40 7.41 0.63 -3.17
C PHE A 40 6.09 1.23 -3.65
N GLU A 41 6.03 1.58 -4.92
CA GLU A 41 4.85 2.16 -5.53
C GLU A 41 4.52 1.47 -6.84
N ARG A 42 3.22 1.31 -7.06
CA ARG A 42 2.66 1.10 -8.39
C ARG A 42 1.72 2.26 -8.74
N PRO A 43 1.89 2.89 -9.91
CA PRO A 43 1.03 3.99 -10.35
C PRO A 43 -0.44 3.60 -10.53
N ARG A 44 -1.29 4.62 -10.59
CA ARG A 44 -2.77 4.59 -10.65
C ARG A 44 -3.38 3.68 -11.71
N HIS A 45 -2.70 3.48 -12.83
CA HIS A 45 -3.17 2.65 -13.94
C HIS A 45 -2.57 1.23 -13.95
N GLY A 46 -1.67 0.93 -13.01
CA GLY A 46 -1.09 -0.41 -12.91
C GLY A 46 -1.95 -1.37 -12.09
N ILE A 47 -2.62 -0.90 -11.05
CA ILE A 47 -3.22 -1.75 -10.03
C ILE A 47 -4.56 -2.35 -10.49
N ASN A 48 -4.69 -3.67 -10.32
CA ASN A 48 -5.92 -4.43 -10.52
C ASN A 48 -6.10 -5.44 -9.35
N PRO A 49 -7.27 -6.10 -9.21
CA PRO A 49 -7.51 -7.02 -8.10
C PRO A 49 -6.50 -8.18 -8.00
N PRO A 50 -6.06 -8.84 -9.10
CA PRO A 50 -5.00 -9.86 -9.04
C PRO A 50 -3.69 -9.35 -8.44
N VAL A 51 -3.22 -8.17 -8.85
CA VAL A 51 -2.00 -7.55 -8.33
C VAL A 51 -2.11 -7.28 -6.83
N PHE A 52 -3.25 -6.74 -6.42
CA PHE A 52 -3.52 -6.47 -5.01
C PHE A 52 -3.42 -7.73 -4.16
N ARG A 53 -4.09 -8.80 -4.59
CA ARG A 53 -4.04 -10.10 -3.92
C ARG A 53 -2.64 -10.68 -3.90
N ALA A 54 -1.90 -10.58 -5.00
CA ALA A 54 -0.53 -11.07 -5.09
C ALA A 54 0.41 -10.36 -4.11
N ILE A 55 0.31 -9.04 -4.00
CA ILE A 55 1.12 -8.24 -3.06
C ILE A 55 0.72 -8.56 -1.61
N LEU A 56 -0.58 -8.63 -1.30
CA LEU A 56 -1.02 -9.01 0.04
C LEU A 56 -0.57 -10.42 0.43
N ALA A 57 -0.68 -11.39 -0.48
CA ALA A 57 -0.22 -12.75 -0.26
C ALA A 57 1.30 -12.80 -0.04
N ALA A 58 2.07 -12.02 -0.81
CA ALA A 58 3.51 -11.94 -0.62
C ALA A 58 3.90 -11.32 0.74
N LEU A 59 3.23 -10.24 1.14
CA LEU A 59 3.44 -9.63 2.45
C LEU A 59 3.03 -10.57 3.59
N ALA A 60 1.92 -11.28 3.45
CA ALA A 60 1.46 -12.26 4.43
C ALA A 60 2.40 -13.47 4.52
N SER A 61 2.94 -13.93 3.39
CA SER A 61 3.95 -15.00 3.35
C SER A 61 5.26 -14.58 4.02
N ALA A 62 5.72 -13.35 3.77
CA ALA A 62 6.98 -12.84 4.32
C ALA A 62 6.89 -12.45 5.80
N TYR A 63 5.77 -11.88 6.24
CA TYR A 63 5.65 -11.25 7.56
C TYR A 63 4.53 -11.82 8.44
N GLY A 64 3.77 -12.80 7.95
CA GLY A 64 2.59 -13.33 8.64
C GLY A 64 1.38 -12.40 8.57
N ALA A 65 0.39 -12.63 9.44
CA ALA A 65 -0.79 -11.77 9.52
C ALA A 65 -0.42 -10.33 9.93
N PRO A 66 -1.11 -9.30 9.39
CA PRO A 66 -0.92 -7.92 9.81
C PRO A 66 -1.35 -7.73 11.27
N ASP A 67 -0.62 -6.91 12.01
CA ASP A 67 -0.98 -6.57 13.39
C ASP A 67 -2.20 -5.62 13.42
N LEU A 68 -2.34 -4.76 12.40
CA LEU A 68 -3.49 -3.87 12.25
C LEU A 68 -4.00 -3.88 10.81
N MET A 69 -5.33 -3.87 10.68
CA MET A 69 -6.06 -3.68 9.43
C MET A 69 -6.88 -2.40 9.55
N CYS A 70 -6.44 -1.32 8.90
CA CYS A 70 -7.10 -0.03 8.97
C CYS A 70 -7.97 0.20 7.74
N GLY A 71 -9.09 0.88 7.93
CA GLY A 71 -10.15 1.02 6.92
C GLY A 71 -11.41 0.27 7.35
N ILE A 72 -12.53 0.62 6.72
CA ILE A 72 -13.83 0.00 7.04
C ILE A 72 -13.78 -1.45 6.53
N ARG A 73 -14.41 -2.41 7.21
CA ARG A 73 -14.65 -3.71 6.58
C ARG A 73 -15.73 -3.44 5.52
N PRO A 74 -15.46 -3.54 4.21
CA PRO A 74 -16.42 -3.09 3.21
C PRO A 74 -17.74 -3.85 3.43
N GLY A 75 -18.77 -3.09 3.77
CA GLY A 75 -20.11 -3.59 4.00
C GLY A 75 -21.00 -3.34 2.78
N PRO A 76 -22.16 -3.99 2.69
CA PRO A 76 -23.04 -3.94 1.52
C PRO A 76 -23.56 -2.53 1.18
N ALA A 77 -23.50 -1.56 2.10
CA ALA A 77 -24.05 -0.22 1.94
C ALA A 77 -23.09 0.82 1.33
N GLY A 78 -21.83 0.47 1.02
CA GLY A 78 -20.88 1.44 0.49
C GLY A 78 -19.49 0.86 0.37
N GLY A 79 -19.25 0.12 -0.72
CA GLY A 79 -18.03 -0.64 -0.93
C GLY A 79 -16.77 0.19 -1.17
N TYR A 80 -16.86 1.52 -1.34
CA TYR A 80 -15.72 2.36 -1.69
C TYR A 80 -14.99 2.91 -0.45
N GLN A 81 -13.66 2.85 -0.46
CA GLN A 81 -12.81 3.48 0.54
C GLN A 81 -11.72 4.29 -0.12
N THR A 82 -11.51 5.49 0.42
CA THR A 82 -10.41 6.38 0.00
C THR A 82 -9.05 5.70 0.19
N ALA A 83 -8.90 4.88 1.23
CA ALA A 83 -7.81 3.91 1.36
C ALA A 83 -8.09 2.80 2.39
N ALA A 84 -7.37 1.70 2.29
CA ALA A 84 -7.23 0.66 3.30
C ALA A 84 -5.74 0.45 3.61
N ASP A 85 -5.42 0.18 4.88
CA ASP A 85 -4.05 -0.03 5.31
C ASP A 85 -3.90 -1.43 5.94
N ARG A 86 -2.72 -2.01 5.78
CA ARG A 86 -2.25 -3.18 6.53
C ARG A 86 -0.92 -2.84 7.14
N ILE A 87 -0.76 -3.10 8.42
CA ILE A 87 0.43 -2.72 9.19
C ILE A 87 1.02 -3.97 9.83
N TRP A 88 2.33 -4.12 9.68
CA TRP A 88 3.16 -5.11 10.37
C TRP A 88 4.26 -4.39 11.15
N GLN A 89 4.56 -4.89 12.33
CA GLN A 89 5.69 -4.51 13.17
C GLN A 89 6.59 -5.71 13.33
N ARG A 90 7.79 -5.67 12.73
CA ARG A 90 8.73 -6.80 12.75
C ARG A 90 10.11 -6.28 13.07
N HIS A 91 10.78 -6.83 14.09
CA HIS A 91 12.17 -6.49 14.43
C HIS A 91 12.46 -4.99 14.53
N GLY A 92 11.52 -4.20 15.07
CA GLY A 92 11.68 -2.75 15.15
C GLY A 92 11.61 -2.05 13.78
N VAL A 93 10.94 -2.61 12.78
CA VAL A 93 10.51 -1.87 11.58
C VAL A 93 9.00 -1.96 11.42
N VAL A 94 8.42 -0.89 10.89
CA VAL A 94 7.01 -0.80 10.51
C VAL A 94 6.92 -1.02 9.00
N ILE A 95 6.19 -2.05 8.59
CA ILE A 95 5.78 -2.26 7.20
C ILE A 95 4.33 -1.82 7.09
N ARG A 96 4.04 -0.87 6.22
CA ARG A 96 2.68 -0.39 5.95
C ARG A 96 2.36 -0.53 4.48
N ALA A 97 1.38 -1.37 4.16
CA ALA A 97 0.76 -1.38 2.84
C ALA A 97 -0.45 -0.46 2.84
N VAL A 98 -0.44 0.58 2.00
CA VAL A 98 -1.53 1.53 1.80
C VAL A 98 -2.12 1.31 0.42
N PHE A 99 -3.42 1.08 0.41
CA PHE A 99 -4.19 0.77 -0.78
C PHE A 99 -5.21 1.88 -0.98
N ARG A 100 -4.96 2.81 -1.91
CA ARG A 100 -5.83 3.97 -2.13
C ARG A 100 -6.91 3.66 -3.15
N GLY A 101 -8.12 4.20 -2.92
CA GLY A 101 -9.27 4.05 -3.81
C GLY A 101 -9.71 2.59 -3.96
N THR A 102 -9.87 1.86 -2.85
CA THR A 102 -10.26 0.45 -2.83
C THR A 102 -11.78 0.31 -2.84
N SER A 103 -12.36 -0.52 -3.72
CA SER A 103 -13.74 -1.00 -3.57
C SER A 103 -13.80 -2.40 -2.92
N LEU A 104 -14.97 -2.83 -2.44
CA LEU A 104 -15.26 -4.20 -1.96
C LEU A 104 -14.80 -5.27 -2.97
N GLU A 105 -14.99 -4.99 -4.26
CA GLU A 105 -14.63 -5.86 -5.39
C GLU A 105 -13.12 -6.08 -5.55
N ALA A 106 -12.28 -5.18 -4.98
CA ALA A 106 -10.84 -5.38 -4.93
C ALA A 106 -10.46 -6.60 -4.07
N VAL A 107 -11.29 -6.93 -3.08
CA VAL A 107 -11.07 -8.02 -2.12
C VAL A 107 -11.81 -9.28 -2.56
N GLU A 108 -13.10 -9.17 -2.90
CA GLU A 108 -13.97 -10.30 -3.23
C GLU A 108 -13.87 -10.76 -4.69
N GLY A 109 -13.21 -9.97 -5.55
CA GLY A 109 -13.25 -10.16 -7.00
C GLY A 109 -14.42 -9.38 -7.61
N CYS A 110 -14.36 -9.13 -8.91
CA CYS A 110 -15.40 -8.40 -9.60
C CYS A 110 -16.66 -9.25 -9.66
N LEU A 111 -17.62 -8.96 -8.78
CA LEU A 111 -18.86 -9.74 -8.63
C LEU A 111 -19.80 -9.60 -9.83
N GLY A 112 -19.57 -8.62 -10.71
CA GLY A 112 -20.21 -8.51 -12.02
C GLY A 112 -19.32 -9.15 -13.08
N GLY A 113 -19.79 -10.23 -13.72
CA GLY A 113 -19.09 -10.91 -14.83
C GLY A 113 -19.00 -10.11 -16.14
N ASP A 114 -19.16 -8.79 -16.08
CA ASP A 114 -19.05 -7.90 -17.23
C ASP A 114 -17.70 -7.15 -17.21
N LEU A 115 -16.81 -7.57 -18.11
CA LEU A 115 -15.48 -6.98 -18.30
C LEU A 115 -15.53 -5.63 -19.04
N THR A 116 -16.72 -5.19 -19.49
CA THR A 116 -16.89 -3.94 -20.25
C THR A 116 -17.22 -2.73 -19.37
N SER A 117 -17.49 -2.94 -18.07
CA SER A 117 -17.97 -1.90 -17.14
C SER A 117 -16.87 -0.99 -16.54
N GLY A 118 -15.64 -1.05 -17.06
CA GLY A 118 -14.49 -0.32 -16.51
C GLY A 118 -13.74 -1.11 -15.42
N PRO A 119 -12.60 -0.59 -14.90
CA PRO A 119 -11.78 -1.33 -13.95
C PRO A 119 -12.50 -1.46 -12.61
N CYS A 120 -13.06 -2.64 -12.35
CA CYS A 120 -13.58 -3.04 -11.05
C CYS A 120 -12.43 -3.24 -10.06
N GLY A 121 -12.58 -2.70 -8.84
CA GLY A 121 -11.53 -2.69 -7.82
C GLY A 121 -10.60 -1.47 -7.84
N LEU A 122 -9.58 -1.51 -6.98
CA LEU A 122 -8.56 -0.47 -6.72
C LEU A 122 -8.31 0.53 -7.86
N THR A 123 -8.80 1.76 -7.70
CA THR A 123 -8.79 2.78 -8.77
C THR A 123 -7.70 3.84 -8.63
N ALA A 124 -6.89 3.84 -7.56
CA ALA A 124 -6.02 4.99 -7.26
C ALA A 124 -4.52 4.70 -7.11
N GLN A 125 -4.08 3.85 -6.17
CA GLN A 125 -2.64 3.67 -5.91
C GLN A 125 -2.37 2.52 -4.94
N LEU A 126 -1.21 1.88 -5.08
CA LEU A 126 -0.68 0.98 -4.06
C LEU A 126 0.70 1.45 -3.64
N LEU A 127 0.88 1.54 -2.32
CA LEU A 127 2.13 1.93 -1.68
C LEU A 127 2.48 0.87 -0.64
N VAL A 128 3.70 0.34 -0.65
CA VAL A 128 4.25 -0.42 0.48
C VAL A 128 5.40 0.38 1.05
N ARG A 129 5.32 0.72 2.33
CA ARG A 129 6.31 1.52 3.04
C ARG A 129 7.00 0.66 4.09
N ILE A 130 8.32 0.75 4.15
CA ILE A 130 9.14 0.16 5.20
C ILE A 130 9.88 1.29 5.90
N SER A 131 9.63 1.47 7.19
CA SER A 131 10.21 2.56 7.98
C SER A 131 10.68 2.06 9.36
N PRO A 132 11.69 2.70 9.96
CA PRO A 132 12.07 2.45 11.35
C PRO A 132 10.98 2.94 12.31
N PRO A 133 11.03 2.58 13.60
CA PRO A 133 10.04 2.98 14.59
C PRO A 133 10.08 4.51 14.73
N GLY A 134 8.95 5.17 14.49
CA GLY A 134 8.84 6.64 14.49
C GLY A 134 8.94 7.29 13.10
N GLY A 135 9.32 6.56 12.05
CA GLY A 135 9.30 7.04 10.66
C GLY A 135 7.92 6.99 10.01
N ASP A 136 7.13 5.95 10.34
CA ASP A 136 5.67 5.95 10.19
C ASP A 136 5.05 5.55 11.53
N ALA A 137 3.85 6.06 11.81
CA ALA A 137 3.09 5.63 12.98
C ALA A 137 2.76 4.13 12.86
N ALA A 138 2.88 3.36 13.94
CA ALA A 138 2.45 1.96 13.98
C ALA A 138 0.95 1.82 14.33
N SER A 139 0.15 2.83 14.00
CA SER A 139 -1.27 2.94 14.34
C SER A 139 -2.12 3.23 13.11
N CYS A 140 -3.44 3.00 13.20
CA CYS A 140 -4.33 3.43 12.14
C CYS A 140 -4.35 4.95 11.99
N PRO A 141 -4.39 5.50 10.76
CA PRO A 141 -4.49 6.93 10.57
C PRO A 141 -5.80 7.45 11.18
N ALA A 142 -5.76 8.67 11.72
CA ALA A 142 -6.95 9.32 12.23
C ALA A 142 -7.99 9.51 11.11
N PRO A 143 -9.30 9.46 11.41
CA PRO A 143 -10.34 9.77 10.43
C PRO A 143 -10.09 11.14 9.78
N GLY A 144 -9.99 11.19 8.45
CA GLY A 144 -9.78 12.44 7.70
C GLY A 144 -8.31 12.84 7.45
N ALA A 145 -7.32 12.15 8.03
CA ALA A 145 -5.92 12.36 7.69
C ALA A 145 -5.55 11.60 6.40
N ARG A 146 -6.01 12.07 5.23
CA ARG A 146 -5.68 11.43 3.95
C ARG A 146 -5.45 12.42 2.82
#